data_AF-A0A662KG07-F1
#
_entry.id   AF-A0A662KG07-F1
#
_cell.length_a   1.000
_cell.length_b   1.000
_cell.length_c   1.000
_cell.angle_alpha   90.00
_cell.angle_beta   90.00
_cell.angle_gamma   90.00
#
_symmetry.space_group_name_H-M   'P 1'
#
loop_
_entity.id
_entity.type
_entity.pdbx_description
1 polymer ?
#
loop_
_entity_poly.entity_id
_entity_poly.type
_entity_poly.pdbx_seq_one_letter_code
_entity_poly.pdbx_strand_id
1 'polypeptide(L)'
;RLMEVKVPKEVREIYKEFVLRIIDVMNIRNILRGKWLGYDENSCRKLLVGEGFEVPKWRIEEMLKAKSINDAIKALEGTRYFNYMKEHIGDIRSVQPLETALDKALLSIGSEISTKNYPLLGPIIDFLIAKEMEIRNLKIICKGIEDKLKPERMKNLLVVR
;
A
#
# COMPACT_ATOMS: atom_id res chain seq x y z
N ARG A 1 17.54 -4.15 5.31
CA ARG A 1 17.73 -2.83 4.66
C ARG A 1 16.90 -1.68 5.27
N LEU A 2 15.59 -1.81 5.52
CA LEU A 2 14.83 -0.80 6.32
C LEU A 2 14.87 -1.12 7.83
N MET A 3 14.54 -2.34 8.23
CA MET A 3 14.57 -2.78 9.65
C MET A 3 15.95 -2.71 10.34
N GLU A 4 17.03 -2.42 9.61
CA GLU A 4 18.40 -2.31 10.13
C GLU A 4 18.76 -0.88 10.58
N VAL A 5 17.89 0.11 10.34
CA VAL A 5 18.15 1.50 10.73
C VAL A 5 18.17 1.61 12.26
N LYS A 6 19.24 2.19 12.80
CA LYS A 6 19.36 2.49 14.22
C LYS A 6 18.53 3.73 14.55
N VAL A 7 17.54 3.55 15.42
CA VAL A 7 16.70 4.63 15.95
C VAL A 7 16.81 4.69 17.49
N PRO A 8 16.57 5.86 18.11
CA PRO A 8 16.47 5.99 19.57
C PRO A 8 15.50 4.97 20.16
N LYS A 9 15.74 4.52 21.40
CA LYS A 9 14.94 3.46 22.04
C LYS A 9 13.48 3.88 22.19
N GLU A 10 13.26 5.16 22.47
CA GLU A 10 11.99 5.81 22.76
C GLU A 10 11.02 5.72 21.58
N VAL A 11 11.55 5.58 20.36
CA VAL A 11 10.77 5.61 19.12
C VAL A 11 10.82 4.30 18.34
N ARG A 12 11.48 3.27 18.90
CA ARG A 12 11.74 2.00 18.23
C ARG A 12 10.47 1.24 17.87
N GLU A 13 9.50 1.21 18.77
CA GLU A 13 8.24 0.50 18.53
C GLU A 13 7.41 1.18 17.43
N ILE A 14 7.33 2.51 17.46
CA ILE A 14 6.63 3.31 16.43
C ILE A 14 7.30 3.12 15.07
N TYR A 15 8.63 3.18 15.04
CA TYR A 15 9.42 2.95 13.84
C TYR A 15 9.17 1.54 13.28
N LYS A 16 9.19 0.53 14.15
CA LYS A 16 8.96 -0.87 13.78
C LYS A 16 7.56 -1.07 13.22
N GLU A 17 6.52 -0.58 13.90
CA GLU A 17 5.16 -0.63 13.39
C GLU A 17 5.07 0.03 12.02
N PHE A 18 5.57 1.27 11.88
CA PHE A 18 5.55 2.00 10.62
C PHE A 18 6.20 1.23 9.46
N VAL A 19 7.40 0.67 9.68
CA VAL A 19 8.10 -0.10 8.65
C VAL A 19 7.35 -1.39 8.28
N LEU A 20 6.84 -2.12 9.28
CA LEU A 20 6.08 -3.35 9.03
C LEU A 20 4.77 -3.07 8.28
N ARG A 21 4.12 -1.93 8.55
CA ARG A 21 2.93 -1.45 7.79
C ARG A 21 3.26 -1.11 6.34
N ILE A 22 4.43 -0.54 6.07
CA ILE A 22 4.90 -0.31 4.71
C ILE A 22 5.12 -1.66 4.00
N ILE A 23 5.69 -2.64 4.70
CA ILE A 23 5.91 -4.00 4.15
C ILE A 23 4.58 -4.66 3.79
N ASP A 24 3.55 -4.56 4.63
CA ASP A 24 2.20 -5.03 4.28
C ASP A 24 1.73 -4.43 2.94
N VAL A 25 1.77 -3.11 2.82
CA VAL A 25 1.33 -2.39 1.60
C VAL A 25 2.15 -2.81 0.38
N MET A 26 3.46 -2.92 0.51
CA MET A 26 4.35 -3.35 -0.58
C MET A 26 4.05 -4.78 -1.03
N ASN A 27 3.90 -5.72 -0.08
CA ASN A 27 3.60 -7.12 -0.38
C ASN A 27 2.26 -7.26 -1.09
N ILE A 28 1.20 -6.63 -0.57
CA ILE A 28 -0.12 -6.66 -1.19
C ILE A 28 -0.03 -6.10 -2.61
N ARG A 29 0.57 -4.91 -2.78
CA ARG A 29 0.74 -4.27 -4.09
C ARG A 29 1.49 -5.17 -5.08
N ASN A 30 2.58 -5.78 -4.64
CA ASN A 30 3.40 -6.65 -5.49
C ASN A 30 2.65 -7.91 -5.92
N ILE A 31 1.88 -8.54 -5.03
CA ILE A 31 1.05 -9.69 -5.37
C ILE A 31 -0.04 -9.31 -6.38
N LEU A 32 -0.75 -8.20 -6.14
CA LEU A 32 -1.83 -7.75 -7.04
C LEU A 32 -1.27 -7.42 -8.44
N ARG A 33 -0.13 -6.73 -8.52
CA ARG A 33 0.57 -6.48 -9.79
C ARG A 33 1.03 -7.75 -10.48
N GLY A 34 1.65 -8.67 -9.74
CA GLY A 34 2.11 -9.94 -10.29
C GLY A 34 0.96 -10.73 -10.90
N LYS A 35 -0.16 -10.85 -10.19
CA LYS A 35 -1.36 -11.51 -10.71
C LYS A 35 -1.97 -10.79 -11.90
N TRP A 36 -2.02 -9.46 -11.88
CA TRP A 36 -2.47 -8.67 -13.04
C TRP A 36 -1.61 -8.92 -14.28
N LEU A 37 -0.30 -9.11 -14.11
CA LEU A 37 0.65 -9.43 -15.18
C LEU A 37 0.69 -10.93 -15.54
N GLY A 38 -0.15 -11.77 -14.91
CA GLY A 38 -0.21 -13.21 -15.17
C GLY A 38 0.95 -14.02 -14.58
N TYR A 39 1.66 -13.50 -13.57
CA TYR A 39 2.74 -14.23 -12.91
C TYR A 39 2.20 -15.38 -12.07
N ASP A 40 2.93 -16.49 -12.08
CA ASP A 40 2.65 -17.65 -11.22
C ASP A 40 2.94 -17.37 -9.73
N GLU A 41 2.56 -18.31 -8.87
CA GLU A 41 2.73 -18.23 -7.42
C GLU A 41 4.19 -18.02 -7.01
N ASN A 42 5.14 -18.77 -7.59
CA ASN A 42 6.55 -18.71 -7.23
C ASN A 42 7.17 -17.39 -7.69
N SER A 43 6.77 -16.91 -8.87
CA SER A 43 7.17 -15.60 -9.38
C SER A 43 6.66 -14.47 -8.49
N CYS A 44 5.39 -14.51 -8.06
CA CYS A 44 4.84 -13.55 -7.10
C CYS A 44 5.53 -13.62 -5.73
N ARG A 45 5.85 -14.83 -5.24
CA ARG A 45 6.52 -15.06 -3.95
C ARG A 45 7.90 -14.38 -3.88
N LYS A 46 8.63 -14.36 -4.99
CA LYS A 46 9.94 -13.67 -5.09
C LYS A 46 9.84 -12.14 -4.98
N LEU A 47 8.64 -11.57 -5.12
CA LEU A 47 8.40 -10.13 -4.99
C LEU A 47 8.11 -9.70 -3.54
N LEU A 48 8.00 -10.65 -2.60
CA LEU A 48 7.79 -10.34 -1.19
C LEU A 48 9.02 -9.68 -0.57
N VAL A 49 8.79 -8.69 0.28
CA VAL A 49 9.85 -7.86 0.89
C VAL A 49 10.13 -8.29 2.34
N GLY A 50 9.25 -9.09 2.94
CA GLY A 50 9.37 -9.59 4.32
C GLY A 50 8.00 -9.87 4.95
N GLU A 51 7.98 -10.08 6.27
CA GLU A 51 6.75 -10.15 7.06
C GLU A 51 6.30 -8.74 7.45
N GLY A 52 4.99 -8.49 7.38
CA GLY A 52 4.39 -7.19 7.70
C GLY A 52 3.85 -7.12 9.12
N PHE A 53 2.93 -6.19 9.37
CA PHE A 53 2.37 -5.93 10.70
C PHE A 53 0.99 -6.57 10.88
N GLU A 54 0.05 -6.25 10.01
CA GLU A 54 -1.36 -6.67 10.12
C GLU A 54 -1.68 -7.87 9.23
N VAL A 55 -0.94 -8.09 8.15
CA VAL A 55 -1.17 -9.25 7.29
C VAL A 55 -0.29 -10.41 7.73
N PRO A 56 -0.84 -11.42 8.42
CA PRO A 56 -0.06 -12.58 8.83
C PRO A 56 0.37 -13.40 7.62
N LYS A 57 1.48 -14.13 7.77
CA LYS A 57 2.07 -14.95 6.71
C LYS A 57 1.08 -15.89 6.02
N TRP A 58 0.17 -16.51 6.77
CA TRP A 58 -0.82 -17.42 6.19
C TRP A 58 -1.78 -16.71 5.22
N ARG A 59 -2.17 -15.46 5.47
CA ARG A 59 -2.97 -14.67 4.51
C ARG A 59 -2.18 -14.30 3.28
N ILE A 60 -0.88 -13.98 3.43
CA ILE A 60 0.00 -13.77 2.27
C ILE A 60 0.07 -15.05 1.41
N GLU A 61 0.17 -16.22 2.03
CA GLU A 61 0.16 -17.50 1.30
C GLU A 61 -1.18 -17.74 0.59
N GLU A 62 -2.32 -17.42 1.20
CA GLU A 62 -3.64 -17.47 0.56
C GLU A 62 -3.72 -16.51 -0.64
N MET A 63 -3.24 -15.27 -0.46
CA MET A 63 -3.14 -14.31 -1.55
C MET A 63 -2.29 -14.84 -2.70
N LEU A 64 -1.14 -15.46 -2.42
CA LEU A 64 -0.27 -16.03 -3.45
C LEU A 64 -0.96 -17.15 -4.23
N LYS A 65 -1.67 -18.05 -3.54
CA LYS A 65 -2.39 -19.19 -4.12
C LYS A 65 -3.68 -18.82 -4.85
N ALA A 66 -4.22 -17.63 -4.61
CA ALA A 66 -5.45 -17.16 -5.23
C ALA A 66 -5.36 -17.17 -6.76
N LYS A 67 -6.39 -17.69 -7.44
CA LYS A 67 -6.41 -17.80 -8.92
C LYS A 67 -6.79 -16.49 -9.60
N SER A 68 -7.42 -15.57 -8.87
CA SER A 68 -7.84 -14.26 -9.37
C SER A 68 -7.44 -13.15 -8.41
N ILE A 69 -7.42 -11.91 -8.91
CA ILE A 69 -7.20 -10.73 -8.08
C ILE A 69 -8.33 -10.56 -7.06
N ASN A 70 -9.58 -10.85 -7.44
CA ASN A 70 -10.71 -10.81 -6.53
C ASN A 70 -10.51 -11.76 -5.33
N ASP A 71 -10.05 -12.99 -5.58
CA ASP A 71 -9.78 -13.96 -4.51
C ASP A 71 -8.59 -13.54 -3.64
N ALA A 72 -7.56 -12.93 -4.25
CA ALA A 72 -6.44 -12.36 -3.50
C ALA A 72 -6.88 -11.20 -2.59
N ILE A 73 -7.82 -10.36 -3.04
CA ILE A 73 -8.38 -9.30 -2.19
C ILE A 73 -9.21 -9.93 -1.07
N LYS A 74 -10.02 -10.95 -1.34
CA LYS A 74 -10.83 -11.65 -0.32
C LYS A 74 -9.97 -12.29 0.78
N ALA A 75 -8.78 -12.80 0.47
CA ALA A 75 -7.84 -13.31 1.48
C ALA A 75 -7.43 -12.24 2.53
N LEU A 76 -7.67 -10.96 2.26
CA LEU A 76 -7.43 -9.86 3.20
C LEU A 76 -8.64 -9.53 4.09
N GLU A 77 -9.75 -10.26 4.01
CA GLU A 77 -10.97 -9.97 4.76
C GLU A 77 -10.72 -9.83 6.27
N GLY A 78 -11.30 -8.80 6.87
CA GLY A 78 -11.03 -8.43 8.27
C GLY A 78 -9.73 -7.64 8.50
N THR A 79 -8.91 -7.39 7.47
CA THR A 79 -7.86 -6.35 7.53
C THR A 79 -8.42 -4.98 7.10
N ARG A 80 -7.74 -3.91 7.51
CA ARG A 80 -7.94 -2.55 6.98
C ARG A 80 -7.77 -2.52 5.47
N TYR A 81 -6.81 -3.26 4.91
CA TYR A 81 -6.51 -3.23 3.48
C TYR A 81 -7.70 -3.71 2.65
N PHE A 82 -8.43 -4.73 3.13
CA PHE A 82 -9.67 -5.16 2.51
C PHE A 82 -10.73 -4.06 2.51
N ASN A 83 -10.88 -3.30 3.60
CA ASN A 83 -11.86 -2.22 3.68
C ASN A 83 -11.63 -1.13 2.61
N TYR A 84 -10.37 -0.86 2.26
CA TYR A 84 -10.05 0.08 1.18
C TYR A 84 -10.29 -0.50 -0.22
N MET A 85 -10.22 -1.82 -0.38
CA MET A 85 -10.27 -2.47 -1.70
C MET A 85 -11.61 -3.13 -2.04
N LYS A 86 -12.48 -3.37 -1.05
CA LYS A 86 -13.73 -4.13 -1.23
C LYS A 86 -14.66 -3.54 -2.29
N GLU A 87 -14.69 -2.23 -2.44
CA GLU A 87 -15.50 -1.51 -3.44
C GLU A 87 -14.98 -1.67 -4.87
N HIS A 88 -13.75 -2.17 -5.03
CA HIS A 88 -13.10 -2.42 -6.32
C HIS A 88 -13.13 -3.90 -6.73
N ILE A 89 -13.76 -4.77 -5.94
CA ILE A 89 -13.99 -6.17 -6.29
C ILE A 89 -15.04 -6.24 -7.40
N GLY A 90 -14.82 -7.08 -8.40
CA GLY A 90 -15.75 -7.27 -9.52
C GLY A 90 -15.02 -7.42 -10.86
N ASP A 91 -15.48 -6.70 -11.88
CA ASP A 91 -14.83 -6.62 -13.19
C ASP A 91 -13.58 -5.72 -13.09
N ILE A 92 -12.44 -6.32 -12.73
CA ILE A 92 -11.17 -5.61 -12.60
C ILE A 92 -10.58 -5.39 -13.99
N ARG A 93 -10.71 -4.17 -14.50
CA ARG A 93 -10.14 -3.73 -15.78
C ARG A 93 -8.74 -3.12 -15.67
N SER A 94 -8.29 -2.86 -14.46
CA SER A 94 -6.97 -2.32 -14.16
C SER A 94 -6.64 -2.55 -12.69
N VAL A 95 -5.36 -2.77 -12.37
CA VAL A 95 -4.88 -2.80 -10.99
C VAL A 95 -4.77 -1.40 -10.37
N GLN A 96 -4.81 -0.34 -11.18
CA GLN A 96 -4.59 1.04 -10.74
C GLN A 96 -5.51 1.50 -9.58
N PRO A 97 -6.84 1.24 -9.60
CA PRO A 97 -7.71 1.63 -8.49
C PRO A 97 -7.36 0.93 -7.17
N LEU A 98 -6.94 -0.34 -7.23
CA LEU A 98 -6.50 -1.10 -6.05
C LEU A 98 -5.21 -0.53 -5.48
N GLU A 99 -4.29 -0.11 -6.33
CA GLU A 99 -3.06 0.57 -5.88
C GLU A 99 -3.39 1.89 -5.20
N THR A 100 -4.22 2.72 -5.83
CA THR A 100 -4.68 3.98 -5.24
C THR A 100 -5.39 3.76 -3.91
N ALA A 101 -6.18 2.68 -3.77
CA ALA A 101 -6.79 2.31 -2.49
C ALA A 101 -5.74 1.98 -1.41
N LEU A 102 -4.67 1.27 -1.77
CA LEU A 102 -3.55 1.01 -0.86
C LEU A 102 -2.79 2.28 -0.46
N ASP A 103 -2.65 3.25 -1.37
CA ASP A 103 -2.03 4.53 -1.04
C ASP A 103 -2.89 5.36 -0.08
N LYS A 104 -4.21 5.35 -0.27
CA LYS A 104 -5.15 5.93 0.71
C LYS A 104 -5.04 5.25 2.07
N ALA A 105 -4.91 3.92 2.10
CA ALA A 105 -4.68 3.18 3.33
C ALA A 105 -3.37 3.60 4.02
N LEU A 106 -2.28 3.75 3.26
CA LEU A 106 -0.98 4.18 3.80
C LEU A 106 -1.02 5.61 4.35
N LEU A 107 -1.69 6.54 3.64
CA LEU A 107 -1.88 7.91 4.11
C LEU A 107 -2.66 7.93 5.44
N SER A 108 -3.72 7.14 5.55
CA SER A 108 -4.49 7.01 6.79
C SER A 108 -3.70 6.38 7.92
N ILE A 109 -2.89 5.36 7.65
CA ILE A 109 -1.96 4.75 8.62
C ILE A 109 -0.98 5.81 9.16
N GLY A 110 -0.43 6.66 8.30
CA GLY A 110 0.47 7.74 8.71
C GLY A 110 -0.17 8.69 9.71
N SER A 111 -1.39 9.14 9.39
CA SER A 111 -2.13 10.04 10.27
C SER A 111 -2.52 9.38 11.59
N GLU A 112 -2.93 8.11 11.58
CA GLU A 112 -3.23 7.34 12.79
C GLU A 112 -2.00 7.18 13.70
N ILE A 113 -0.85 6.78 13.14
CA ILE A 113 0.41 6.66 13.88
C ILE A 113 0.81 8.03 14.45
N SER A 114 0.61 9.11 13.70
CA SER A 114 0.92 10.46 14.14
C SER A 114 0.09 10.92 15.32
N THR A 115 -1.24 10.77 15.23
CA THR A 115 -2.16 11.16 16.31
C THR A 115 -1.87 10.39 17.60
N LYS A 116 -1.55 9.10 17.51
CA LYS A 116 -1.24 8.27 18.68
C LYS A 116 0.10 8.58 19.34
N ASN A 117 1.06 9.16 18.61
CA ASN A 117 2.46 9.26 19.04
C ASN A 117 3.01 10.71 18.99
N TYR A 118 2.15 11.68 19.28
CA TYR A 118 2.53 13.08 19.40
C TYR A 118 3.26 13.33 20.75
N PRO A 119 4.38 14.10 20.78
CA PRO A 119 5.02 14.88 19.70
C PRO A 119 6.29 14.23 19.11
N LEU A 120 6.50 12.91 19.25
CA LEU A 120 7.74 12.23 18.86
C LEU A 120 7.82 12.01 17.33
N LEU A 121 8.03 10.77 16.85
CA LEU A 121 8.15 10.50 15.41
C LEU A 121 6.85 10.66 14.64
N GLY A 122 5.70 10.74 15.32
CA GLY A 122 4.38 10.79 14.70
C GLY A 122 4.26 11.82 13.57
N PRO A 123 4.46 13.12 13.85
CA PRO A 123 4.38 14.17 12.84
C PRO A 123 5.37 14.00 11.68
N ILE A 124 6.57 13.47 11.94
CA ILE A 124 7.59 13.24 10.91
C ILE A 124 7.14 12.12 9.97
N ILE A 125 6.61 11.02 10.50
CA ILE A 125 6.10 9.89 9.71
C ILE A 125 4.95 10.36 8.81
N ASP A 126 3.99 11.08 9.37
CA ASP A 126 2.84 11.58 8.61
C ASP A 126 3.25 12.59 7.53
N PHE A 127 4.21 13.47 7.83
CA PHE A 127 4.82 14.34 6.84
C PHE A 127 5.49 13.57 5.70
N LEU A 128 6.31 12.56 6.01
CA LEU A 128 7.02 11.77 5.00
C LEU A 128 6.04 11.02 4.07
N ILE A 129 4.98 10.42 4.62
CA ILE A 129 3.97 9.76 3.81
C ILE A 129 3.22 10.77 2.93
N ALA A 130 2.82 11.91 3.50
CA ALA A 130 2.15 12.96 2.74
C ALA A 130 3.04 13.48 1.59
N LYS A 131 4.35 13.65 1.84
CA LYS A 131 5.33 14.03 0.80
C LYS A 131 5.47 12.98 -0.30
N GLU A 132 5.48 11.69 0.05
CA GLU A 132 5.50 10.64 -0.98
C GLU A 132 4.21 10.66 -1.84
N MET A 133 3.06 10.93 -1.22
CA MET A 133 1.79 11.08 -1.96
C MET A 133 1.79 12.31 -2.87
N GLU A 134 2.36 13.44 -2.43
CA GLU A 134 2.53 14.63 -3.28
C GLU A 134 3.41 14.32 -4.50
N ILE A 135 4.56 13.67 -4.31
CA ILE A 135 5.46 13.27 -5.40
C ILE A 135 4.74 12.34 -6.37
N ARG A 136 3.99 11.36 -5.86
CA ARG A 136 3.17 10.47 -6.69
C ARG A 136 2.14 11.25 -7.50
N ASN A 137 1.40 12.15 -6.88
CA ASN A 137 0.39 12.96 -7.55
C ASN A 137 1.01 13.80 -8.69
N LEU A 138 2.18 14.39 -8.46
CA LEU A 138 2.92 15.11 -9.49
C LEU A 138 3.29 14.19 -10.66
N LYS A 139 3.81 12.98 -10.39
CA LYS A 139 4.10 11.99 -11.43
C LYS A 139 2.86 11.63 -12.25
N ILE A 140 1.72 11.44 -11.60
CA ILE A 140 0.43 11.16 -12.27
C ILE A 140 0.04 12.33 -13.19
N ILE A 141 0.17 13.57 -12.71
CA ILE A 141 -0.15 14.77 -13.50
C ILE A 141 0.79 14.88 -14.70
N CYS A 142 2.11 14.76 -14.49
CA CYS A 142 3.10 14.81 -15.58
C CYS A 142 2.82 13.75 -16.65
N LYS A 143 2.59 12.50 -16.22
CA LYS A 143 2.30 11.41 -17.15
C LYS A 143 0.96 11.60 -17.86
N GLY A 144 -0.06 12.06 -17.13
CA GLY A 144 -1.36 12.33 -17.72
C GLY A 144 -1.36 13.47 -18.74
N ILE A 145 -0.53 14.50 -18.55
CA ILE A 145 -0.31 15.55 -19.55
C ILE A 145 0.39 14.98 -20.79
N GLU A 146 1.45 14.19 -20.61
CA GLU A 146 2.17 13.52 -21.71
C GLU A 146 1.22 12.64 -22.54
N ASP A 147 0.36 11.88 -21.87
CA ASP A 147 -0.62 10.97 -22.48
C ASP A 147 -1.92 11.69 -22.93
N LYS A 148 -1.99 13.02 -22.83
CA LYS A 148 -3.14 13.86 -23.20
C LYS A 148 -4.46 13.44 -22.53
N LEU A 149 -4.37 12.98 -21.28
CA LEU A 149 -5.54 12.63 -20.47
C LEU A 149 -6.34 13.88 -20.09
N LYS A 150 -7.67 13.73 -20.02
CA LYS A 150 -8.55 14.78 -19.51
C LYS A 150 -8.26 15.06 -18.02
N PRO A 151 -8.32 16.33 -17.56
CA PRO A 151 -8.07 16.69 -16.17
C PRO A 151 -8.90 15.89 -15.16
N GLU A 152 -10.16 15.59 -15.47
CA GLU A 152 -11.07 14.82 -14.61
C GLU A 152 -10.53 13.41 -14.36
N ARG A 153 -9.95 12.79 -15.41
CA ARG A 153 -9.35 11.46 -15.30
C ARG A 153 -8.10 11.48 -14.42
N MET A 154 -7.26 12.51 -14.53
CA MET A 154 -6.09 12.67 -13.66
C MET A 154 -6.51 12.90 -12.20
N LYS A 155 -7.49 13.78 -11.96
CA LYS A 155 -8.01 14.09 -10.61
C LYS A 155 -8.48 12.84 -9.87
N ASN A 156 -9.17 11.93 -10.57
CA ASN A 156 -9.66 10.68 -9.98
C ASN A 156 -8.53 9.72 -9.53
N LEU A 157 -7.31 9.91 -10.02
CA LEU A 157 -6.14 9.10 -9.67
C LEU A 157 -5.31 9.71 -8.53
N LEU A 158 -5.56 10.97 -8.17
CA LEU A 158 -4.81 11.65 -7.13
C LEU A 158 -5.22 11.14 -5.76
N VAL A 159 -4.23 11.07 -4.86
CA VAL A 159 -4.43 10.76 -3.45
C VAL A 159 -4.17 12.02 -2.66
N VAL A 160 -5.25 12.66 -2.22
CA VAL A 160 -5.21 13.86 -1.38
C VAL A 160 -5.87 13.54 -0.03
N ARG A 161 -5.56 14.35 0.99
CA ARG A 161 -6.29 14.30 2.25
C ARG A 161 -7.71 14.83 2.09
#